data_AF-A0A1K2HLV7-F1
#
_entry.id   AF-A0A1K2HLV7-F1
#
_cell.length_a   1.000
_cell.length_b   1.000
_cell.length_c   1.000
_cell.angle_alpha   90.00
_cell.angle_beta   90.00
_cell.angle_gamma   90.00
#
_symmetry.space_group_name_H-M   'P 1'
#
loop_
_entity.id
_entity.type
_entity.pdbx_description
1 polymer ?
#
loop_
_entity_poly.entity_id
_entity_poly.type
_entity_poly.pdbx_seq_one_letter_code
_entity_poly.pdbx_strand_id
1 'polypeptide(L)'
;MFPNQFVWAPQYRLPFSGAVEQDIEANLAPFFRAIPSGAGNGQIEQRVFERHSYGSQLDALHQAVRALAGALQQQALPELQALGAMQDEIAAIKATLKPDPLAAAREALQDLARTDQAGYAALLAELQARG
;
A
#
# COMPACT_ATOMS: atom_id res chain seq x y z
N MET A 1 -5.39 -22.88 13.75
CA MET A 1 -3.92 -22.94 13.87
C MET A 1 -3.36 -22.70 12.49
N PHE A 2 -2.84 -21.50 12.22
CA PHE A 2 -2.27 -21.13 10.92
C PHE A 2 -0.76 -21.47 10.92
N PRO A 3 -0.22 -22.13 9.88
CA PRO A 3 1.18 -22.53 9.88
C PRO A 3 2.07 -21.34 9.52
N ASN A 4 3.20 -21.25 10.22
CA ASN A 4 4.30 -20.32 9.99
C ASN A 4 4.63 -20.11 8.50
N GLN A 5 4.26 -18.97 7.93
CA GLN A 5 4.82 -18.49 6.68
C GLN A 5 6.10 -17.70 7.00
N PHE A 6 7.21 -18.42 7.18
CA PHE A 6 8.53 -17.80 7.14
C PHE A 6 8.77 -17.29 5.71
N VAL A 7 8.58 -15.99 5.49
CA VAL A 7 9.02 -15.31 4.27
C VAL A 7 10.55 -15.21 4.35
N TRP A 8 11.24 -16.27 3.95
CA TRP A 8 12.68 -16.28 3.81
C TRP A 8 13.06 -15.62 2.48
N ALA A 9 13.59 -14.39 2.55
CA ALA A 9 14.11 -13.65 1.40
C ALA A 9 15.61 -13.39 1.60
N PRO A 10 16.50 -14.34 1.26
CA PRO A 10 17.94 -14.14 1.39
C PRO A 10 18.43 -13.08 0.40
N GLN A 11 18.99 -11.99 0.91
CA GLN A 11 19.69 -11.01 0.08
C GLN A 11 21.05 -11.58 -0.35
N TYR A 12 21.16 -12.04 -1.60
CA TYR A 12 22.45 -12.46 -2.16
C TYR A 12 23.28 -11.24 -2.55
N ARG A 13 24.42 -11.03 -1.89
CA ARG A 13 25.40 -9.99 -2.25
C ARG A 13 26.60 -10.65 -2.91
N LEU A 14 26.78 -10.44 -4.21
CA LEU A 14 27.96 -10.90 -4.94
C LEU A 14 29.08 -9.84 -4.85
N PRO A 15 30.36 -10.23 -4.77
CA PRO A 15 31.48 -9.33 -4.45
C PRO A 15 31.73 -8.20 -5.47
N PHE A 16 31.01 -8.17 -6.59
CA PHE A 16 31.06 -7.10 -7.59
C PHE A 16 29.69 -6.47 -7.91
N SER A 17 28.61 -6.86 -7.23
CA SER A 17 27.33 -6.15 -7.34
C SER A 17 27.35 -5.00 -6.32
N GLY A 18 27.19 -3.76 -6.78
CA GLY A 18 26.86 -2.65 -5.87
C GLY A 18 25.58 -2.94 -5.06
N ALA A 19 25.24 -2.07 -4.11
CA ALA A 19 23.98 -2.18 -3.39
C ALA A 19 22.82 -2.14 -4.39
N VAL A 20 22.26 -3.30 -4.71
CA VAL A 20 21.02 -3.41 -5.48
C VAL A 20 19.90 -3.25 -4.46
N GLU A 21 19.27 -2.07 -4.43
CA GLU A 21 17.92 -1.97 -3.90
C GLU A 21 17.01 -2.78 -4.81
N GLN A 22 16.57 -3.92 -4.30
CA GLN A 22 15.59 -4.75 -4.99
C GLN A 22 14.23 -4.16 -4.70
N ASP A 23 13.72 -3.34 -5.62
CA ASP A 23 12.31 -2.97 -5.61
C ASP A 23 11.50 -4.20 -6.06
N ILE A 24 11.16 -5.05 -5.09
CA ILE A 24 10.28 -6.19 -5.31
C ILE A 24 8.87 -5.65 -5.19
N GLU A 25 8.34 -5.06 -6.28
CA GLU A 25 6.89 -4.93 -6.39
C GLU A 25 6.31 -6.33 -6.21
N ALA A 26 5.57 -6.53 -5.11
CA ALA A 26 4.98 -7.80 -4.80
C ALA A 26 3.96 -8.11 -5.91
N ASN A 27 4.33 -8.95 -6.87
CA ASN A 27 3.37 -9.47 -7.84
C ASN A 27 2.27 -10.18 -7.05
N LEU A 28 1.09 -9.57 -6.95
CA LEU A 28 -0.06 -10.10 -6.22
C LEU A 28 -0.85 -11.12 -7.06
N ALA A 29 -0.52 -11.32 -8.34
CA ALA A 29 -1.20 -12.30 -9.18
C ALA A 29 -1.15 -13.74 -8.63
N PRO A 30 -0.07 -14.23 -7.97
CA PRO A 30 -0.07 -15.51 -7.28
C PRO A 30 -1.04 -15.55 -6.10
N PHE A 31 -1.21 -14.45 -5.36
CA PHE A 31 -2.19 -14.36 -4.26
C PHE A 31 -3.62 -14.56 -4.77
N PHE A 32 -4.00 -13.84 -5.83
CA PHE A 32 -5.34 -13.98 -6.41
C PHE A 32 -5.55 -15.33 -7.11
N ARG A 33 -4.51 -15.89 -7.76
CA ARG A 33 -4.58 -17.22 -8.37
C ARG A 33 -4.66 -18.36 -7.36
N ALA A 34 -4.22 -18.14 -6.12
CA ALA A 34 -4.29 -19.12 -5.06
C ALA A 34 -5.67 -19.20 -4.38
N ILE A 35 -6.61 -18.30 -4.73
CA ILE A 35 -7.96 -18.33 -4.18
C ILE A 35 -8.68 -19.60 -4.65
N PRO A 36 -9.08 -20.51 -3.73
CA PRO A 36 -9.81 -21.71 -4.09
C PRO A 36 -11.13 -21.37 -4.78
N SER A 37 -11.52 -22.12 -5.81
CA SER A 37 -12.77 -21.88 -6.56
C SER A 37 -14.03 -21.93 -5.70
N GLY A 38 -14.01 -22.64 -4.57
CA GLY A 38 -15.10 -22.67 -3.59
C GLY A 38 -15.14 -21.47 -2.63
N ALA A 39 -14.06 -20.69 -2.54
CA ALA A 39 -13.95 -19.50 -1.70
C ALA A 39 -14.18 -18.20 -2.49
N GLY A 40 -14.03 -18.23 -3.82
CA GLY A 40 -14.27 -17.10 -4.69
C GLY A 40 -13.64 -17.26 -6.07
N ASN A 41 -13.70 -16.21 -6.87
CA ASN A 41 -13.04 -16.15 -8.18
C ASN A 41 -11.89 -15.16 -8.13
N GLY A 42 -10.66 -15.67 -8.22
CA GLY A 42 -9.45 -14.85 -8.14
C GLY A 42 -9.37 -13.70 -9.13
N GLN A 43 -9.86 -13.88 -10.36
CA GLN A 43 -9.86 -12.80 -11.36
C GLN A 43 -10.84 -11.68 -11.00
N ILE A 44 -11.97 -12.03 -10.42
CA ILE A 44 -12.95 -11.06 -9.93
C ILE A 44 -12.36 -10.31 -8.73
N GLU A 45 -11.82 -11.03 -7.74
CA GLU A 45 -11.21 -10.46 -6.55
C GLU A 45 -10.06 -9.49 -6.89
N GLN A 46 -9.21 -9.86 -7.84
CA GLN A 46 -8.14 -8.98 -8.32
C GLN A 46 -8.70 -7.66 -8.88
N ARG A 47 -9.69 -7.74 -9.77
CA ARG A 47 -10.29 -6.53 -10.38
C ARG A 47 -11.02 -5.65 -9.37
N VAL A 48 -11.58 -6.24 -8.32
CA VAL A 48 -12.19 -5.50 -7.21
C VAL A 48 -11.09 -4.81 -6.39
N PHE A 49 -10.04 -5.53 -6.03
CA PHE A 49 -8.92 -5.02 -5.25
C PHE A 49 -8.19 -3.84 -5.93
N GLU A 50 -7.99 -3.92 -7.25
CA GLU A 50 -7.36 -2.86 -8.06
C GLU A 50 -8.15 -1.52 -8.01
N ARG A 51 -9.45 -1.57 -7.75
CA ARG A 51 -10.30 -0.37 -7.62
C ARG A 51 -10.53 0.04 -6.16
N HIS A 52 -10.73 -0.95 -5.30
CA HIS A 52 -11.03 -0.79 -3.89
C HIS A 52 -10.22 -1.80 -3.09
N SER A 53 -9.13 -1.34 -2.48
CA SER A 53 -8.34 -2.20 -1.60
C SER A 53 -9.19 -2.71 -0.44
N TYR A 54 -8.91 -3.90 0.08
CA TYR A 54 -9.64 -4.43 1.23
C TYR A 54 -9.61 -3.49 2.45
N GLY A 55 -8.51 -2.74 2.63
CA GLY A 55 -8.44 -1.70 3.65
C GLY A 55 -9.48 -0.59 3.46
N SER A 56 -9.73 -0.15 2.22
CA SER A 56 -10.77 0.84 1.91
C SER A 56 -12.18 0.28 2.12
N GLN A 57 -12.41 -0.98 1.77
CA GLN A 57 -13.70 -1.66 1.96
C GLN A 57 -14.04 -1.80 3.45
N LEU A 58 -13.06 -2.24 4.26
CA LEU A 58 -13.21 -2.36 5.71
C LEU A 58 -13.42 -1.00 6.37
N ASP A 59 -12.69 0.03 5.94
CA ASP A 59 -12.87 1.38 6.48
C ASP A 59 -14.27 1.93 6.18
N ALA A 60 -14.79 1.72 4.97
CA ALA A 60 -16.17 2.08 4.62
C ALA A 60 -17.20 1.34 5.51
N LEU A 61 -16.99 0.05 5.75
CA LEU A 61 -17.84 -0.74 6.63
C LEU A 61 -17.81 -0.20 8.07
N HIS A 62 -16.63 0.10 8.61
CA HIS A 62 -16.48 0.64 9.95
C HIS A 62 -17.16 2.00 10.10
N GLN A 63 -17.02 2.88 9.10
CA GLN A 63 -17.71 4.17 9.08
C GLN A 63 -19.23 3.99 9.07
N ALA A 64 -19.76 3.06 8.26
CA ALA A 64 -21.19 2.76 8.23
C ALA A 64 -21.69 2.24 9.58
N VAL A 65 -20.97 1.31 10.22
CA VAL A 65 -21.31 0.77 11.54
C VAL A 65 -21.32 1.88 12.60
N ARG A 66 -20.31 2.76 12.63
CA ARG A 66 -20.25 3.88 13.57
C ARG A 66 -21.39 4.88 13.33
N ALA A 67 -21.72 5.18 12.08
CA ALA A 67 -22.83 6.06 11.74
C ALA A 67 -24.17 5.50 12.23
N LEU A 68 -24.41 4.20 11.99
CA LEU A 68 -25.61 3.50 12.47
C LEU A 68 -25.68 3.49 14.00
N ALA A 69 -24.59 3.16 14.68
CA ALA A 69 -24.54 3.21 16.13
C ALA A 69 -24.79 4.60 16.69
N GLY A 70 -24.32 5.64 15.99
CA GLY A 70 -24.60 7.03 16.31
C GLY A 70 -26.09 7.36 16.22
N ALA A 71 -26.73 6.95 15.13
CA ALA A 71 -28.17 7.13 14.92
C ALA A 71 -29.02 6.37 15.95
N LEU A 72 -28.56 5.19 16.39
CA LEU A 72 -29.23 4.36 17.39
C LEU A 72 -28.85 4.70 18.84
N GLN A 73 -28.00 5.72 19.05
CA GLN A 73 -27.48 6.12 20.37
C GLN A 73 -26.79 4.97 21.14
N GLN A 74 -26.15 4.05 20.41
CA GLN A 74 -25.46 2.88 20.95
C GLN A 74 -23.94 3.09 21.06
N GLN A 75 -23.42 4.32 21.00
CA GLN A 75 -21.98 4.56 20.95
C GLN A 75 -21.21 4.06 22.20
N ALA A 76 -21.92 3.79 23.30
CA ALA A 76 -21.33 3.30 24.54
C ALA A 76 -21.01 1.80 24.53
N LEU A 77 -21.37 1.05 23.48
CA LEU A 77 -21.02 -0.36 23.38
C LEU A 77 -19.49 -0.53 23.36
N PRO A 78 -18.93 -1.45 24.16
CA PRO A 78 -17.48 -1.62 24.27
C PRO A 78 -16.85 -2.01 22.92
N GLU A 79 -17.55 -2.75 22.07
CA GLU A 79 -17.09 -3.12 20.73
C GLU A 79 -16.91 -1.89 19.82
N LEU A 80 -17.78 -0.89 19.96
CA LEU A 80 -17.70 0.35 19.18
C LEU A 80 -16.61 1.29 19.69
N GLN A 81 -16.36 1.28 21.00
CA GLN A 81 -15.21 1.98 21.58
C GLN A 81 -13.89 1.35 21.11
N ALA A 82 -13.81 0.01 21.12
CA ALA A 82 -12.65 -0.72 20.60
C ALA A 82 -12.44 -0.45 19.10
N LEU A 83 -13.52 -0.44 18.31
CA LEU A 83 -13.47 -0.11 16.90
C LEU A 83 -12.95 1.32 16.65
N GLY A 84 -13.41 2.29 17.45
CA GLY A 84 -12.94 3.67 17.40
C GLY A 84 -11.44 3.78 17.69
N ALA A 85 -10.98 3.17 18.79
CA ALA A 85 -9.56 3.16 19.16
C ALA A 85 -8.67 2.54 18.08
N MET A 86 -9.12 1.43 17.46
CA MET A 86 -8.39 0.78 16.38
C MET A 86 -8.28 1.70 15.14
N GLN A 87 -9.34 2.44 14.80
CA GLN A 87 -9.28 3.41 13.70
C GLN A 87 -8.31 4.55 13.98
N ASP A 88 -8.27 5.04 15.22
CA ASP A 88 -7.35 6.12 15.62
C ASP A 88 -5.88 5.66 15.54
N GLU A 89 -5.59 4.43 15.97
CA GLU A 89 -4.26 3.82 15.85
C GLU A 89 -3.84 3.68 14.38
N ILE A 90 -4.73 3.15 13.52
CA ILE A 90 -4.48 3.04 12.08
C ILE A 90 -4.21 4.42 11.47
N ALA A 91 -4.95 5.45 11.87
CA ALA A 91 -4.74 6.82 11.40
C ALA A 91 -3.38 7.37 11.83
N ALA A 92 -2.96 7.13 13.07
CA ALA A 92 -1.65 7.53 13.57
C ALA A 92 -0.49 6.85 12.81
N ILE A 93 -0.60 5.54 12.55
CA ILE A 93 0.39 4.79 11.75
C ILE A 93 0.47 5.38 10.34
N LYS A 94 -0.67 5.60 9.67
CA LYS A 94 -0.71 6.20 8.33
C LYS A 94 -0.11 7.61 8.31
N ALA A 95 -0.33 8.41 9.34
CA ALA A 95 0.24 9.75 9.45
C ALA A 95 1.77 9.71 9.61
N THR A 96 2.28 8.72 10.35
CA THR A 96 3.71 8.53 10.61
C THR A 96 4.46 8.01 9.39
N LEU A 97 3.81 7.15 8.61
CA LEU A 97 4.38 6.52 7.41
C LEU A 97 4.04 7.26 6.11
N LYS A 98 3.54 8.51 6.18
CA LYS A 98 3.28 9.29 4.96
C LYS A 98 4.58 9.34 4.14
N PRO A 99 4.56 8.86 2.88
CA PRO A 99 5.76 8.90 2.04
C PRO A 99 6.20 10.36 1.91
N ASP A 100 7.48 10.62 2.17
CA ASP A 100 8.06 11.95 1.99
C ASP A 100 8.02 12.26 0.48
N PRO A 101 7.16 13.19 0.02
CA PRO A 101 7.00 13.46 -1.39
C PRO A 101 8.29 13.98 -2.02
N LEU A 102 9.16 14.64 -1.24
CA LEU A 102 10.46 15.07 -1.72
C LEU A 102 11.42 13.89 -1.89
N ALA A 103 11.38 12.91 -0.98
CA ALA A 103 12.18 11.70 -1.11
C ALA A 103 11.74 10.88 -2.33
N ALA A 104 10.43 10.67 -2.50
CA ALA A 104 9.87 9.95 -3.65
C ALA A 104 10.17 10.67 -4.98
N ALA A 105 10.04 12.00 -5.02
CA ALA A 105 10.37 12.77 -6.22
C ALA A 105 11.88 12.72 -6.53
N ARG A 106 12.74 12.73 -5.51
CA ARG A 106 14.19 12.61 -5.69
C ARG A 106 14.57 11.26 -6.27
N GLU A 107 14.00 10.19 -5.74
CA GLU A 107 14.22 8.82 -6.23
C GLU A 107 13.77 8.67 -7.68
N ALA A 108 12.56 9.13 -8.01
CA ALA A 108 12.04 9.12 -9.38
C ALA A 108 12.92 9.91 -10.36
N LEU A 109 13.45 11.07 -9.93
CA LEU A 109 14.39 11.87 -10.74
C LEU A 109 15.74 11.17 -10.92
N GLN A 110 16.25 10.49 -9.89
CA GLN A 110 17.49 9.71 -9.98
C GLN A 110 17.34 8.52 -10.93
N ASP A 111 16.20 7.84 -10.88
CA ASP A 111 15.89 6.75 -11.81
C ASP A 111 15.73 7.22 -13.24
N LEU A 112 15.05 8.35 -13.45
CA LEU A 112 14.95 8.97 -14.78
C LEU A 112 16.33 9.34 -15.32
N ALA A 113 17.19 9.94 -14.50
CA ALA A 113 18.56 10.29 -14.89
C ALA A 113 19.40 9.06 -15.28
N ARG A 114 19.14 7.89 -14.68
CA ARG A 114 19.83 6.64 -14.95
C ARG A 114 19.28 5.90 -16.18
N THR A 115 17.98 5.98 -16.43
CA THR A 115 17.29 5.17 -17.46
C THR A 115 17.03 5.94 -18.77
N ASP A 116 16.79 7.25 -18.70
CA ASP A 116 16.56 8.12 -19.85
C ASP A 116 17.15 9.53 -19.61
N GLN A 117 18.43 9.66 -19.98
CA GLN A 117 19.18 10.90 -19.81
C GLN A 117 18.62 12.06 -20.66
N ALA A 118 18.00 11.77 -21.81
CA ALA A 118 17.40 12.78 -22.67
C ALA A 118 16.08 13.29 -22.07
N GLY A 119 15.23 12.38 -21.58
CA GLY A 119 14.01 12.71 -20.85
C GLY A 119 14.30 13.50 -19.58
N TYR A 120 15.33 13.14 -18.82
CA TYR A 120 15.77 13.89 -17.63
C TYR A 120 16.19 15.33 -17.97
N ALA A 121 17.01 15.51 -19.02
CA ALA A 121 17.46 16.84 -19.44
C ALA A 121 16.30 17.73 -19.92
N ALA A 122 15.34 17.14 -20.65
CA ALA A 122 14.13 17.84 -21.09
C ALA A 122 13.28 18.30 -19.90
N LEU A 123 13.08 17.45 -18.90
CA LEU A 123 12.34 17.77 -17.68
C LEU A 123 13.02 18.92 -16.90
N LEU A 124 14.34 18.90 -16.77
CA LEU A 124 15.09 19.98 -16.12
C LEU A 124 14.92 21.32 -16.84
N ALA A 125 15.01 21.31 -18.17
CA ALA A 125 14.84 22.51 -18.98
C ALA A 125 13.41 23.09 -18.84
N GLU A 126 12.39 22.23 -18.79
CA GLU A 126 11.01 22.65 -18.56
C GLU A 126 10.82 23.29 -17.17
N LEU A 127 11.37 22.68 -16.12
CA LEU A 127 11.26 23.20 -14.76
C LEU A 127 11.99 24.54 -14.58
N GLN A 128 13.15 24.70 -15.22
CA GLN A 128 13.90 25.96 -15.22
C GLN A 128 13.19 27.08 -15.98
N ALA A 129 12.39 26.76 -16.99
CA ALA A 129 11.59 27.74 -17.72
C ALA A 129 10.31 28.18 -16.98
N ARG A 130 9.89 27.43 -15.96
CA ARG A 130 8.69 27.70 -15.15
C ARG A 130 8.98 28.45 -13.84
N GLY A 131 10.23 28.49 -13.39
CA GLY A 131 10.68 29.23 -12.20
C GLY A 131 11.09 30.66 -12.53
#